data_AF-A0A645JHB9-F1
#
_entry.id   AF-A0A645JHB9-F1
#
_cell.length_a   1.000
_cell.length_b   1.000
_cell.length_c   1.000
_cell.angle_alpha   90.00
_cell.angle_beta   90.00
_cell.angle_gamma   90.00
#
_symmetry.space_group_name_H-M   'P 1'
#
loop_
_entity.id
_entity.type
_entity.pdbx_description
1 polymer ?
#
loop_
_entity_poly.entity_id
_entity_poly.type
_entity_poly.pdbx_seq_one_letter_code
_entity_poly.pdbx_strand_id
1 'polypeptide(L)' 'MRYSWTFEEVDEKLQDIMKQIHEQCTDAMKKYRLDKINYVAAANIAGMQKVIDAMIAQGDY' A
#
# COMPACT_ATOMS: atom_id res chain seq x y z
N MET A 1 -6.92 8.46 -26.50
CA MET A 1 -5.81 9.42 -26.43
C MET A 1 -4.75 8.83 -25.51
N ARG A 2 -3.46 8.82 -25.89
CA ARG A 2 -2.36 8.42 -25.01
C ARG A 2 -1.69 9.70 -24.52
N TYR A 3 -1.75 9.95 -23.22
CA TYR A 3 -1.01 11.04 -22.58
C TYR A 3 0.33 10.51 -22.06
N SER A 4 1.38 11.32 -22.19
CA SER A 4 2.69 11.04 -21.62
C SER A 4 2.96 12.06 -20.52
N TRP A 5 3.42 11.58 -19.36
CA TRP A 5 3.82 12.43 -18.24
C TRP A 5 5.25 12.95 -18.40
N THR A 6 5.55 14.09 -17.80
CA THR A 6 6.93 14.56 -17.64
C THR A 6 7.65 13.73 -16.58
N PHE A 7 8.98 13.86 -16.51
CA PHE A 7 9.76 13.20 -15.47
C PHE A 7 9.34 13.66 -14.08
N GLU A 8 9.13 14.97 -13.91
CA GLU A 8 8.74 15.58 -12.63
C GLU A 8 7.40 15.06 -12.14
N GLU A 9 6.42 14.91 -13.04
CA GLU A 9 5.11 14.33 -12.72
C GLU A 9 5.22 12.85 -12.30
N VAL A 10 6.13 12.10 -12.92
CA VAL A 10 6.38 10.70 -12.54
C VAL A 10 7.06 10.62 -11.17
N ASP A 11 8.07 11.47 -10.93
CA ASP A 11 8.82 11.48 -9.67
C ASP A 11 7.93 11.89 -8.49
N GLU A 12 7.12 12.93 -8.65
CA GLU A 12 6.18 13.38 -7.60
C GLU A 12 5.20 12.25 -7.23
N LYS A 13 4.62 11.58 -8.25
CA LYS A 13 3.75 10.43 -8.03
C LYS A 13 4.48 9.28 -7.33
N LEU A 14 5.72 9.01 -7.71
CA LEU A 14 6.53 7.96 -7.07
C LEU A 14 6.78 8.29 -5.60
N GLN A 15 7.19 9.52 -5.28
CA GLN A 15 7.43 9.94 -3.90
C GLN A 15 6.17 9.80 -3.04
N ASP A 16 5.01 10.18 -3.57
CA ASP A 16 3.74 10.08 -2.85
C ASP A 16 3.29 8.62 -2.66
N ILE A 17 3.47 7.77 -3.67
CA ILE A 17 3.24 6.32 -3.55
C ILE A 17 4.12 5.72 -2.45
N MET A 18 5.40 6.09 -2.40
CA MET A 18 6.32 5.56 -1.39
C MET A 18 5.98 6.01 0.03
N LYS A 19 5.54 7.26 0.22
CA LYS A 19 5.02 7.75 1.51
C LYS A 19 3.79 6.95 1.95
N GLN A 20 2.84 6.74 1.04
CA GLN A 20 1.63 5.97 1.32
C GLN A 20 1.94 4.51 1.69
N ILE A 21 2.90 3.86 0.99
CA ILE A 21 3.34 2.49 1.33
C ILE A 21 3.90 2.45 2.76
N HIS A 22 4.74 3.43 3.12
CA HIS A 22 5.30 3.51 4.46
C HIS A 22 4.22 3.69 5.52
N GLU A 23 3.29 4.64 5.32
CA GLU A 23 2.16 4.88 6.23
C GLU A 23 1.34 3.60 6.45
N GLN A 24 0.95 2.90 5.37
CA GLN A 24 0.22 1.63 5.44
C GLN A 24 0.97 0.57 6.25
N CYS A 25 2.29 0.45 6.07
CA CYS A 25 3.10 -0.48 6.85
C CYS A 25 3.09 -0.10 8.34
N THR A 26 3.31 1.18 8.67
CA THR A 26 3.33 1.62 10.07
C THR A 26 1.99 1.43 10.77
N ASP A 27 0.89 1.63 10.05
CA ASP A 27 -0.45 1.42 10.59
C ASP A 27 -0.77 -0.07 10.77
N ALA A 28 -0.33 -0.93 9.84
CA ALA A 28 -0.40 -2.38 10.02
C ALA A 28 0.42 -2.82 11.25
N MET A 29 1.63 -2.30 11.45
CA MET A 29 2.44 -2.61 12.64
C MET A 29 1.71 -2.23 13.93
N LYS A 30 1.12 -1.03 14.00
CA LYS A 30 0.33 -0.59 15.16
C LYS A 30 -0.90 -1.48 15.39
N LYS A 31 -1.68 -1.72 14.33
CA LYS A 31 -2.95 -2.46 14.38
C LYS A 31 -2.75 -3.91 14.82
N TYR A 32 -1.72 -4.58 14.30
CA TYR A 32 -1.43 -5.98 14.57
C TYR A 32 -0.35 -6.20 15.63
N ARG A 33 0.10 -5.12 16.30
CA ARG A 33 1.12 -5.14 17.37
C ARG A 33 2.41 -5.85 16.96
N LEU A 34 2.84 -5.61 15.72
CA LEU A 34 4.10 -6.11 15.20
C LEU A 34 5.27 -5.31 15.79
N ASP A 35 6.47 -5.87 15.69
CA ASP A 35 7.69 -5.11 15.95
C ASP A 35 7.76 -3.88 15.02
N LYS A 36 8.22 -2.74 15.56
CA LYS A 36 8.23 -1.42 14.92
C LYS A 36 9.09 -1.34 13.65
N ILE A 37 9.89 -2.36 13.38
CA ILE A 37 10.78 -2.44 12.21
C ILE A 37 10.42 -3.57 11.24
N ASN A 38 9.34 -4.32 11.48
CA ASN A 38 8.99 -5.48 10.67
C ASN A 38 8.19 -5.11 9.40
N TYR A 39 8.84 -4.41 8.47
CA TYR A 39 8.21 -3.96 7.21
C TYR A 39 7.73 -5.11 6.34
N VAL A 40 8.41 -6.26 6.38
CA VAL A 40 8.02 -7.43 5.58
C VAL A 40 6.64 -7.94 6.00
N ALA A 41 6.43 -8.17 7.29
CA ALA A 41 5.13 -8.63 7.78
C ALA A 41 4.05 -7.56 7.58
N ALA A 42 4.40 -6.29 7.83
CA ALA A 42 3.47 -5.17 7.68
C ALA A 42 3.00 -4.97 6.23
N ALA A 43 3.93 -5.02 5.26
CA ALA A 43 3.62 -4.89 3.84
C ALA A 43 2.75 -6.04 3.34
N ASN A 44 3.04 -7.27 3.77
CA ASN A 44 2.22 -8.44 3.43
C ASN A 44 0.79 -8.29 3.93
N ILE A 45 0.60 -7.85 5.18
CA ILE A 45 -0.73 -7.65 5.76
C ILE A 45 -1.48 -6.52 5.04
N ALA A 46 -0.84 -5.37 4.84
CA ALA A 46 -1.45 -4.23 4.17
C ALA A 46 -1.87 -4.55 2.73
N GLY A 47 -1.02 -5.25 1.97
CA GLY A 47 -1.33 -5.70 0.61
C GLY A 47 -2.47 -6.72 0.57
N MET A 48 -2.43 -7.72 1.45
CA MET A 48 -3.46 -8.76 1.53
C MET A 48 -4.83 -8.20 1.92
N GLN A 49 -4.91 -7.26 2.86
CA GLN A 49 -6.18 -6.67 3.29
C GLN A 49 -6.94 -6.06 2.11
N LYS A 50 -6.25 -5.31 1.24
CA LYS A 50 -6.86 -4.70 0.06
C LYS A 50 -7.41 -5.73 -0.92
N VAL A 51 -6.73 -6.86 -1.08
CA VAL A 51 -7.18 -7.95 -1.95
C VAL A 51 -8.41 -8.64 -1.34
N ILE A 52 -8.36 -8.97 -0.05
CA ILE A 52 -9.47 -9.61 0.67
C ILE A 52 -10.72 -8.74 0.64
N ASP A 53 -10.59 -7.44 0.90
CA ASP A 53 -11.71 -6.50 0.87
C ASP A 53 -12.36 -6.46 -0.53
N ALA A 54 -11.54 -6.51 -1.59
CA ALA A 54 -12.03 -6.57 -2.96
C ALA A 54 -12.70 -7.91 -3.30
N MET A 55 -12.16 -9.04 -2.83
CA MET A 55 -12.76 -10.36 -3.01
C MET A 55 -14.14 -10.44 -2.34
N ILE A 56 -14.24 -10.00 -1.08
CA ILE A 56 -15.52 -9.94 -0.33
C ILE A 56 -16.52 -9.05 -1.06
N ALA A 57 -16.10 -7.88 -1.54
CA ALA A 57 -16.98 -6.95 -2.25
C ALA A 57 -17.49 -7.50 -3.60
N GLN A 58 -16.71 -8.38 -4.24
CA GLN A 58 -17.09 -9.03 -5.51
C GLN A 58 -17.92 -10.31 -5.31
N GLY A 59 -18.11 -10.76 -4.06
CA GLY A 59 -18.82 -12.00 -3.75
C GLY A 59 -17.99 -13.27 -3.96
N ASP A 60 -16.67 -13.12 -4.13
CA ASP A 60 -15.70 -14.24 -4.13
C ASP A 60 -15.38 -14.60 -2.67
N TYR A 61 -16.38 -15.09 -1.93
CA TYR A 61 -16.23 -15.57 -0.56
C TYR A 61 -17.37 -16.49 -0.11
#